data_AF-A0A1S3CIL7-F1
#
_entry.id   AF-A0A1S3CIL7-F1
#
_cell.length_a   1.000
_cell.length_b   1.000
_cell.length_c   1.000
_cell.angle_alpha   90.00
_cell.angle_beta   90.00
_cell.angle_gamma   90.00
#
_symmetry.space_group_name_H-M   'P 1'
#
loop_
_entity.id
_entity.type
_entity.pdbx_description
1 polymer ?
#
loop_
_entity_poly.entity_id
_entity_poly.type
_entity_poly.pdbx_seq_one_letter_code
_entity_poly.pdbx_strand_id
1 'polypeptide(L)'
;MASSKCFVLMLQDFSQPYLLAQHSADVLSVVNIGATALVTEAATAIFGEAGVSAATGVMTVAILLLTELTPKSIAVHNATEVARVVVRPVAWLSVILYPVGRIVTYLSMGMLKMLGMKGRSEPFVTEEELKLMLRGAELSGAIEEEEQDMIENVLEIKDTHVREVMTPLIDVVAIDGSATLVDFHNLWVTHQYSRVPVFEQRIDNIVGIAYAMDLLDFVQKGEVLESTTAGDMAHKPAYFVPDSMSVWNLLREFRIRKVHMAVVLNEYGGTVGIVTLEDVVEEIVGEIFDENDSKEEIQKKTGYIVMRADGVYDVDANTAIDQLSEDLNIKMPEGHQYETVSGFVCEAFGYIPRTGESVKVVLEKEDDEEESNPENKNQKERHLIFNIEILAGNARKVSAVRFERVNDDNGEVAHLVPKVMKKKWSSNDESGSVENDNLLSSEGVDESLSREHQNDDHSSDRN
;
A
#
# COMPACT_ATOMS: atom_id res chain seq x y z
N MET A 1 -0.54 12.24 -41.13
CA MET A 1 0.07 12.00 -39.79
C MET A 1 -0.75 11.03 -38.91
N ALA A 2 -2.06 11.19 -38.74
CA ALA A 2 -2.85 10.24 -37.91
C ALA A 2 -2.79 8.76 -38.38
N SER A 3 -2.79 8.53 -39.70
CA SER A 3 -2.70 7.17 -40.28
C SER A 3 -1.42 6.42 -39.85
N SER A 4 -0.26 7.10 -39.81
CA SER A 4 1.00 6.49 -39.41
C SER A 4 1.05 6.13 -37.92
N LYS A 5 0.44 6.93 -37.04
CA LYS A 5 0.34 6.59 -35.60
C LYS A 5 -0.60 5.41 -35.36
N CYS A 6 -1.72 5.32 -36.10
CA CYS A 6 -2.61 4.17 -36.03
C CYS A 6 -1.92 2.88 -36.54
N PHE A 7 -1.11 2.99 -37.60
CA PHE A 7 -0.31 1.87 -38.12
C PHE A 7 0.80 1.44 -37.15
N VAL A 8 1.44 2.37 -36.45
CA VAL A 8 2.43 2.06 -35.40
C VAL A 8 1.77 1.41 -34.18
N LEU A 9 0.62 1.91 -33.71
CA LEU A 9 -0.13 1.28 -32.62
C LEU A 9 -0.60 -0.14 -32.98
N MET A 10 -1.12 -0.34 -34.19
CA MET A 10 -1.52 -1.67 -34.67
C MET A 10 -0.33 -2.62 -34.91
N LEU A 11 0.88 -2.09 -35.15
CA LEU A 11 2.12 -2.87 -35.12
C LEU A 11 2.62 -3.17 -33.70
N GLN A 12 2.22 -2.36 -32.72
CA GLN A 12 2.53 -2.54 -31.31
C GLN A 12 1.58 -3.58 -30.68
N ASP A 13 0.31 -3.61 -31.05
CA ASP A 13 -0.60 -4.76 -30.82
C ASP A 13 0.00 -6.06 -31.41
N PHE A 14 0.67 -5.95 -32.57
CA PHE A 14 1.36 -7.06 -33.23
C PHE A 14 2.67 -7.48 -32.56
N SER A 15 3.15 -6.72 -31.57
CA SER A 15 4.39 -7.05 -30.84
C SER A 15 4.15 -7.94 -29.62
N GLN A 16 2.89 -8.08 -29.18
CA GLN A 16 2.50 -9.00 -28.13
C GLN A 16 2.09 -10.36 -28.70
N PRO A 17 2.85 -11.45 -28.47
CA PRO A 17 2.57 -12.75 -29.07
C PRO A 17 1.25 -13.37 -28.59
N TYR A 18 0.74 -12.98 -27.41
CA TYR A 18 -0.48 -13.54 -26.83
C TYR A 18 -1.77 -13.10 -27.55
N LEU A 19 -1.94 -11.81 -27.88
CA LEU A 19 -3.16 -11.33 -28.56
C LEU A 19 -3.27 -11.83 -30.01
N LEU A 20 -2.14 -12.00 -30.69
CA LEU A 20 -2.11 -12.66 -31.99
C LEU A 20 -2.42 -14.16 -31.90
N ALA A 21 -1.97 -14.84 -30.84
CA ALA A 21 -2.35 -16.22 -30.58
C ALA A 21 -3.86 -16.34 -30.32
N GLN A 22 -4.45 -15.42 -29.53
CA GLN A 22 -5.89 -15.38 -29.24
C GLN A 22 -6.73 -15.23 -30.51
N HIS A 23 -6.51 -14.18 -31.30
CA HIS A 23 -7.30 -13.93 -32.52
C HIS A 23 -7.00 -14.89 -33.67
N SER A 24 -5.80 -15.49 -33.73
CA SER A 24 -5.54 -16.57 -34.69
C SER A 24 -6.19 -17.87 -34.28
N ALA A 25 -6.31 -18.17 -32.97
CA ALA A 25 -6.98 -19.37 -32.47
C ALA A 25 -8.48 -19.41 -32.84
N ASP A 26 -9.19 -18.28 -32.82
CA ASP A 26 -10.59 -18.22 -33.25
C ASP A 26 -10.77 -18.63 -34.72
N VAL A 27 -9.98 -18.03 -35.62
CA VAL A 27 -10.04 -18.32 -37.06
C VAL A 27 -9.59 -19.76 -37.34
N LEU A 28 -8.56 -20.23 -36.64
CA LEU A 28 -8.04 -21.59 -36.73
C LEU A 28 -9.08 -22.62 -36.24
N SER A 29 -9.84 -22.30 -35.19
CA SER A 29 -10.91 -23.15 -34.66
C SER A 29 -12.03 -23.35 -35.67
N VAL A 30 -12.46 -22.28 -36.34
CA VAL A 30 -13.47 -22.37 -37.43
C VAL A 30 -12.96 -23.26 -38.58
N VAL A 31 -11.69 -23.11 -38.97
CA VAL A 31 -11.08 -23.96 -40.02
C VAL A 31 -10.97 -25.42 -39.57
N ASN A 32 -10.58 -25.68 -38.32
CA ASN A 32 -10.47 -27.04 -37.75
C ASN A 32 -11.82 -27.74 -37.64
N ILE A 33 -12.88 -27.03 -37.24
CA ILE A 33 -14.25 -27.57 -37.22
C ILE A 33 -14.70 -27.93 -38.65
N GLY A 34 -14.46 -27.06 -39.63
CA GLY A 34 -14.75 -27.34 -41.04
C GLY A 34 -13.98 -28.53 -41.61
N ALA A 35 -12.67 -28.62 -41.33
CA ALA A 35 -11.83 -29.74 -41.75
C ALA A 35 -12.27 -31.06 -41.10
N THR A 36 -12.61 -31.04 -39.81
CA THR A 36 -13.11 -32.22 -39.08
C THR A 36 -14.44 -32.69 -39.66
N ALA A 37 -15.36 -31.78 -39.99
CA ALA A 37 -16.63 -32.13 -40.62
C ALA A 37 -16.44 -32.81 -41.98
N LEU A 38 -15.61 -32.23 -42.86
CA LEU A 38 -15.32 -32.78 -44.20
C LEU A 38 -14.62 -34.14 -44.14
N VAL A 39 -13.65 -34.32 -43.24
CA VAL A 39 -12.96 -35.62 -43.07
C VAL A 39 -13.89 -36.66 -42.46
N THR A 40 -14.78 -36.27 -41.54
CA THR A 40 -15.80 -37.19 -40.99
C THR A 40 -16.79 -37.62 -42.06
N GLU A 41 -17.26 -36.71 -42.92
CA GLU A 41 -18.13 -37.02 -44.06
C GLU A 41 -17.45 -37.98 -45.04
N ALA A 42 -16.21 -37.69 -45.46
CA ALA A 42 -15.43 -38.54 -46.36
C ALA A 42 -15.15 -39.93 -45.78
N ALA A 43 -14.81 -40.03 -44.48
CA ALA A 43 -14.57 -41.30 -43.81
C ALA A 43 -15.86 -42.12 -43.66
N THR A 44 -17.00 -41.46 -43.38
CA THR A 44 -18.32 -42.11 -43.33
C THR A 44 -18.71 -42.66 -44.70
N ALA A 45 -18.43 -41.93 -45.78
CA ALA A 45 -18.71 -42.35 -47.14
C ALA A 45 -17.89 -43.57 -47.60
N ILE A 46 -16.68 -43.76 -47.07
CA ILE A 46 -15.76 -44.86 -47.47
C ILE A 46 -15.87 -46.07 -46.53
N PHE A 47 -16.06 -45.86 -45.22
CA PHE A 47 -15.96 -46.90 -44.19
C PHE A 47 -17.25 -47.09 -43.35
N GLY A 48 -18.32 -46.36 -43.63
CA GLY A 48 -19.58 -46.42 -42.88
C GLY A 48 -19.45 -45.91 -41.44
N GLU A 49 -20.29 -46.38 -40.53
CA GLU A 49 -20.36 -45.92 -39.13
C GLU A 49 -19.02 -46.10 -38.38
N ALA A 50 -18.27 -47.17 -38.66
CA ALA A 50 -16.93 -47.39 -38.07
C ALA A 50 -15.89 -46.33 -38.53
N GLY A 51 -16.12 -45.72 -39.70
CA GLY A 51 -15.30 -44.62 -40.22
C GLY A 51 -15.35 -43.37 -39.36
N VAL A 52 -16.48 -43.10 -38.70
CA VAL A 52 -16.67 -41.92 -37.83
C VAL A 52 -15.70 -41.96 -36.65
N SER A 53 -15.70 -43.06 -35.88
CA SER A 53 -14.82 -43.21 -34.72
C SER A 53 -13.33 -43.14 -35.06
N ALA A 54 -12.93 -43.73 -36.20
CA ALA A 54 -11.55 -43.67 -36.68
C ALA A 54 -11.17 -42.26 -37.14
N ALA A 55 -12.06 -41.57 -37.87
CA ALA A 55 -11.85 -40.21 -38.32
C ALA A 55 -11.72 -39.22 -37.15
N THR A 56 -12.59 -39.30 -36.15
CA THR A 56 -12.52 -38.44 -34.96
C THR A 56 -11.17 -38.63 -34.24
N GLY A 57 -10.79 -39.86 -33.92
CA GLY A 57 -9.52 -40.12 -33.21
C GLY A 57 -8.28 -39.66 -33.98
N VAL A 58 -8.22 -39.95 -35.29
CA VAL A 58 -7.11 -39.53 -36.14
C VAL A 58 -7.09 -38.01 -36.33
N MET A 59 -8.23 -37.36 -36.52
CA MET A 59 -8.32 -35.90 -36.67
C MET A 59 -7.96 -35.16 -35.39
N THR A 60 -8.38 -35.62 -34.22
CA THR A 60 -7.98 -35.01 -32.94
C THR A 60 -6.46 -35.02 -32.78
N VAL A 61 -5.80 -36.16 -33.03
CA VAL A 61 -4.33 -36.26 -32.97
C VAL A 61 -3.65 -35.41 -34.05
N ALA A 62 -4.18 -35.41 -35.28
CA ALA A 62 -3.64 -34.61 -36.38
C ALA A 62 -3.75 -33.10 -36.13
N ILE A 63 -4.87 -32.62 -35.59
CA ILE A 63 -5.09 -31.21 -35.24
C ILE A 63 -4.15 -30.79 -34.10
N LEU A 64 -4.08 -31.57 -33.03
CA LEU A 64 -3.19 -31.28 -31.90
C LEU A 64 -1.72 -31.21 -32.35
N LEU A 65 -1.25 -32.17 -33.14
CA LEU A 65 0.14 -32.19 -33.60
C LEU A 65 0.45 -31.11 -34.65
N LEU A 66 -0.30 -31.10 -35.77
CA LEU A 66 0.04 -30.31 -36.95
C LEU A 66 -0.45 -28.86 -36.88
N THR A 67 -1.55 -28.61 -36.18
CA THR A 67 -2.24 -27.32 -36.19
C THR A 67 -2.02 -26.53 -34.90
N GLU A 68 -1.76 -27.20 -33.79
CA GLU A 68 -1.56 -26.55 -32.48
C GLU A 68 -0.11 -26.64 -31.98
N LEU A 69 0.40 -27.84 -31.67
CA LEU A 69 1.71 -28.04 -31.05
C LEU A 69 2.87 -27.64 -31.97
N THR A 70 2.91 -28.14 -33.21
CA THR A 70 4.02 -27.85 -34.13
C THR A 70 4.10 -26.35 -34.49
N PRO A 71 3.01 -25.65 -34.85
CA PRO A 71 3.09 -24.23 -35.18
C PRO A 71 3.44 -23.34 -33.97
N LYS A 72 2.88 -23.63 -32.78
CA LYS A 72 3.22 -22.89 -31.55
C LYS A 72 4.71 -23.05 -31.20
N SER A 73 5.25 -24.27 -31.26
CA SER A 73 6.67 -24.54 -31.00
C SER A 73 7.61 -23.79 -31.98
N ILE A 74 7.30 -23.79 -33.28
CA ILE A 74 8.08 -23.05 -34.29
C ILE A 74 7.97 -21.53 -34.08
N ALA A 75 6.78 -21.03 -33.73
CA ALA A 75 6.57 -19.61 -33.47
C ALA A 75 7.34 -19.10 -32.24
N VAL A 76 7.42 -19.89 -31.17
CA VAL A 76 8.20 -19.54 -29.97
C VAL A 76 9.71 -19.50 -30.29
N HIS A 77 10.24 -20.47 -31.03
CA HIS A 77 11.68 -20.52 -31.33
C HIS A 77 12.14 -19.57 -32.46
N ASN A 78 11.27 -19.14 -33.38
CA ASN A 78 11.65 -18.28 -34.51
C ASN A 78 10.62 -17.16 -34.79
N ALA A 79 10.20 -16.46 -33.73
CA ALA A 79 9.14 -15.47 -33.76
C ALA A 79 9.31 -14.40 -34.87
N THR A 80 10.53 -13.91 -35.10
CA THR A 80 10.78 -12.78 -36.03
C THR A 80 10.60 -13.13 -37.50
N GLU A 81 10.96 -14.35 -37.92
CA GLU A 81 10.74 -14.78 -39.31
C GLU A 81 9.29 -15.19 -39.56
N VAL A 82 8.68 -15.90 -38.61
CA VAL A 82 7.26 -16.29 -38.67
C VAL A 82 6.37 -15.04 -38.73
N ALA A 83 6.61 -14.05 -37.85
CA ALA A 83 5.88 -12.79 -37.86
C ALA A 83 5.99 -12.07 -39.22
N ARG A 84 7.17 -12.03 -39.85
CA ARG A 84 7.36 -11.37 -41.15
C ARG A 84 6.50 -11.98 -42.26
N VAL A 85 6.27 -13.29 -42.22
CA VAL A 85 5.40 -13.99 -43.18
C VAL A 85 3.92 -13.77 -42.84
N VAL A 86 3.55 -13.90 -41.57
CA VAL A 86 2.16 -13.84 -41.08
C VAL A 86 1.56 -12.41 -41.08
N VAL A 87 2.39 -11.38 -40.86
CA VAL A 87 1.96 -9.96 -40.88
C VAL A 87 1.23 -9.59 -42.18
N ARG A 88 1.66 -10.12 -43.33
CA ARG A 88 1.12 -9.72 -44.65
C ARG A 88 -0.34 -10.17 -44.87
N PRO A 89 -0.71 -11.45 -44.71
CA PRO A 89 -2.10 -11.88 -44.79
C PRO A 89 -2.97 -11.29 -43.65
N VAL A 90 -2.44 -11.16 -42.42
CA VAL A 90 -3.23 -10.57 -41.32
C VAL A 90 -3.50 -9.08 -41.55
N ALA A 91 -2.53 -8.29 -42.06
CA ALA A 91 -2.76 -6.90 -42.42
C ALA A 91 -3.83 -6.74 -43.52
N TRP A 92 -3.85 -7.65 -44.51
CA TRP A 92 -4.89 -7.67 -45.54
C TRP A 92 -6.28 -8.01 -44.96
N LEU A 93 -6.35 -9.01 -44.08
CA LEU A 93 -7.58 -9.38 -43.37
C LEU A 93 -8.08 -8.24 -42.47
N SER A 94 -7.19 -7.57 -41.75
CA SER A 94 -7.49 -6.39 -40.91
C SER A 94 -8.12 -5.27 -41.73
N VAL A 95 -7.63 -4.98 -42.95
CA VAL A 95 -8.25 -3.97 -43.84
C VAL A 95 -9.68 -4.36 -44.25
N ILE A 96 -9.98 -5.65 -44.40
CA ILE A 96 -11.33 -6.15 -44.75
C ILE A 96 -12.27 -6.13 -43.53
N LEU A 97 -11.77 -6.45 -42.34
CA LEU A 97 -12.55 -6.43 -41.10
C LEU A 97 -12.71 -5.02 -40.50
N TYR A 98 -11.82 -4.08 -40.82
CA TYR A 98 -11.87 -2.68 -40.38
C TYR A 98 -13.26 -1.99 -40.53
N PRO A 99 -13.97 -2.06 -41.67
CA PRO A 99 -15.32 -1.51 -41.77
C PRO A 99 -16.33 -2.20 -40.83
N VAL A 100 -16.20 -3.50 -40.58
CA VAL A 100 -17.06 -4.25 -39.65
C VAL A 100 -16.79 -3.81 -38.21
N GLY A 101 -15.51 -3.78 -37.80
CA GLY A 101 -15.09 -3.30 -36.49
C GLY A 101 -15.60 -1.87 -36.23
N ARG A 102 -15.49 -0.98 -37.22
CA ARG A 102 -16.03 0.39 -37.11
C ARG A 102 -17.54 0.45 -36.90
N ILE A 103 -18.32 -0.44 -37.52
CA ILE A 103 -19.77 -0.53 -37.31
C ILE A 103 -20.07 -0.99 -35.87
N VAL A 104 -19.35 -2.01 -35.38
CA VAL A 104 -19.47 -2.51 -34.01
C VAL A 104 -19.11 -1.43 -32.99
N THR A 105 -17.95 -0.77 -33.14
CA THR A 105 -17.54 0.35 -32.27
C THR A 105 -18.56 1.49 -32.27
N TYR A 106 -19.15 1.82 -33.42
CA TYR A 106 -20.19 2.85 -33.51
C TYR A 106 -21.48 2.45 -32.76
N LEU A 107 -21.88 1.17 -32.85
CA LEU A 107 -23.01 0.63 -32.10
C LEU A 107 -22.73 0.63 -30.59
N SER A 108 -21.55 0.18 -30.17
CA SER A 108 -21.12 0.16 -28.77
C SER A 108 -21.04 1.57 -28.17
N MET A 109 -20.42 2.55 -28.86
CA MET A 109 -20.47 3.95 -28.41
C MET A 109 -21.89 4.51 -28.38
N GLY A 110 -22.78 4.07 -29.29
CA GLY A 110 -24.21 4.40 -29.25
C GLY A 110 -24.89 3.90 -27.98
N MET A 111 -24.62 2.66 -27.58
CA MET A 111 -25.12 2.06 -26.34
C MET A 111 -24.54 2.72 -25.09
N LEU A 112 -23.21 2.88 -25.00
CA LEU A 112 -22.56 3.56 -23.85
C LEU A 112 -23.10 4.99 -23.66
N LYS A 113 -23.32 5.72 -24.77
CA LYS A 113 -23.92 7.06 -24.72
C LYS A 113 -25.38 7.05 -24.27
N MET A 114 -26.15 6.00 -24.58
CA MET A 114 -27.51 5.82 -24.06
C MET A 114 -27.51 5.53 -22.55
N LEU A 115 -26.49 4.85 -22.04
CA LEU A 115 -26.27 4.60 -20.60
C LEU A 115 -25.57 5.78 -19.88
N GLY A 116 -25.26 6.88 -20.57
CA GLY A 116 -24.62 8.07 -19.98
C GLY A 116 -23.12 7.91 -19.65
N MET A 117 -22.51 6.77 -19.97
CA MET A 117 -21.10 6.50 -19.69
C MET A 117 -20.21 7.19 -20.74
N LYS A 118 -19.29 8.04 -20.27
CA LYS A 118 -18.27 8.63 -21.14
C LYS A 118 -17.21 7.56 -21.42
N GLY A 119 -17.16 7.06 -22.65
CA GLY A 119 -16.07 6.19 -23.10
C GLY A 119 -14.73 6.91 -23.00
N ARG A 120 -13.98 6.64 -21.92
CA ARG A 120 -12.54 6.85 -21.89
C ARG A 120 -11.90 5.76 -22.75
N SER A 121 -10.87 6.11 -23.50
CA SER A 121 -9.82 5.13 -23.76
C SER A 121 -9.10 4.99 -22.43
N GLU A 122 -9.34 3.87 -21.76
CA GLU A 122 -8.44 3.40 -20.70
C GLU A 122 -7.07 3.10 -21.31
N PRO A 123 -5.98 3.16 -20.51
CA PRO A 123 -4.71 2.57 -20.92
C PRO A 123 -4.93 1.10 -21.28
N PHE A 124 -4.21 0.60 -22.29
CA PHE A 124 -4.34 -0.79 -22.74
C PHE A 124 -3.77 -1.85 -21.76
N VAL A 125 -3.20 -1.38 -20.65
CA VAL A 125 -2.69 -2.18 -19.52
C VAL A 125 -3.00 -1.36 -18.27
N THR A 126 -3.77 -1.91 -17.33
CA THR A 126 -3.98 -1.28 -16.01
C THR A 126 -2.83 -1.62 -15.06
N GLU A 127 -2.79 -1.03 -13.87
CA GLU A 127 -1.76 -1.34 -12.88
C GLU A 127 -1.90 -2.77 -12.37
N GLU A 128 -3.14 -3.22 -12.17
CA GLU A 128 -3.49 -4.59 -11.77
C GLU A 128 -3.11 -5.60 -12.87
N GLU A 129 -3.26 -5.24 -14.15
CA GLU A 129 -2.80 -6.07 -15.27
C GLU A 129 -1.27 -6.12 -15.35
N LEU A 130 -0.56 -5.03 -15.00
CA LEU A 130 0.90 -5.01 -14.91
C LEU A 130 1.42 -5.87 -13.75
N LYS A 131 0.79 -5.80 -12.57
CA LYS A 131 1.09 -6.70 -11.43
C LYS A 131 0.83 -8.17 -11.78
N LEU A 132 -0.27 -8.48 -12.48
CA LEU A 132 -0.55 -9.83 -12.97
C LEU A 132 0.52 -10.33 -13.97
N MET A 133 1.05 -9.45 -14.82
CA MET A 133 2.15 -9.77 -15.73
C MET A 133 3.49 -10.01 -14.99
N LEU A 134 3.75 -9.31 -13.89
CA LEU A 134 4.94 -9.49 -13.05
C LEU A 134 4.92 -10.85 -12.35
N ARG A 135 3.83 -11.18 -11.64
CA ARG A 135 3.61 -12.51 -11.04
C ARG A 135 3.73 -13.64 -12.06
N GLY A 136 3.22 -13.43 -13.29
CA GLY A 136 3.39 -14.38 -14.38
C GLY A 136 4.83 -14.57 -14.87
N ALA A 137 5.71 -13.59 -14.65
CA ALA A 137 7.13 -13.65 -14.98
C ALA A 137 7.96 -14.32 -13.87
N GLU A 138 7.67 -13.98 -12.60
CA GLU A 138 8.23 -14.61 -11.39
C GLU A 138 7.94 -16.13 -11.37
N LEU A 139 6.67 -16.54 -11.51
CA LEU A 139 6.28 -17.96 -11.66
C LEU A 139 6.94 -18.68 -12.86
N SER A 140 7.43 -17.94 -13.86
CA SER A 140 8.15 -18.50 -15.01
C SER A 140 9.66 -18.62 -14.79
N GLY A 141 10.18 -18.12 -13.66
CA GLY A 141 11.60 -18.02 -13.35
C GLY A 141 12.35 -17.00 -14.23
N ALA A 142 11.65 -15.96 -14.71
CA ALA A 142 12.22 -14.93 -15.57
C ALA A 142 12.65 -13.66 -14.79
N ILE A 143 12.18 -13.52 -13.56
CA ILE A 143 12.41 -12.44 -12.60
C ILE A 143 12.52 -13.11 -11.21
N GLU A 144 13.40 -12.63 -10.34
CA GLU A 144 13.52 -13.10 -8.94
C GLU A 144 12.46 -12.43 -8.03
N GLU A 145 12.11 -13.02 -6.88
CA GLU A 145 11.04 -12.53 -5.98
C GLU A 145 11.34 -11.08 -5.54
N GLU A 146 12.58 -10.83 -5.11
CA GLU A 146 13.06 -9.51 -4.70
C GLU A 146 13.07 -8.49 -5.86
N GLU A 147 13.20 -8.94 -7.11
CA GLU A 147 13.10 -8.09 -8.30
C GLU A 147 11.64 -7.72 -8.61
N GLN A 148 10.67 -8.59 -8.31
CA GLN A 148 9.24 -8.27 -8.43
C GLN A 148 8.83 -7.24 -7.38
N ASP A 149 9.20 -7.44 -6.12
CA ASP A 149 8.82 -6.57 -5.01
C ASP A 149 9.29 -5.13 -5.25
N MET A 150 10.55 -4.96 -5.66
CA MET A 150 11.08 -3.65 -6.07
C MET A 150 10.27 -2.99 -7.20
N ILE A 151 9.70 -3.76 -8.13
CA ILE A 151 8.89 -3.21 -9.23
C ILE A 151 7.48 -2.87 -8.73
N GLU A 152 6.85 -3.70 -7.90
CA GLU A 152 5.55 -3.40 -7.31
C GLU A 152 5.62 -2.13 -6.42
N ASN A 153 6.63 -2.05 -5.55
CA ASN A 153 6.94 -0.88 -4.72
C ASN A 153 7.09 0.43 -5.53
N VAL A 154 7.74 0.37 -6.70
CA VAL A 154 7.90 1.53 -7.61
C VAL A 154 6.59 1.98 -8.26
N LEU A 155 5.58 1.13 -8.34
CA LEU A 155 4.23 1.52 -8.77
C LEU A 155 3.50 2.25 -7.63
N GLU A 156 3.60 1.71 -6.42
CA GLU A 156 2.85 2.17 -5.23
C GLU A 156 3.37 3.48 -4.62
N ILE A 157 4.69 3.70 -4.60
CA ILE A 157 5.37 4.91 -4.06
C ILE A 157 4.84 6.25 -4.63
N LYS A 158 4.13 6.20 -5.76
CA LYS A 158 3.45 7.36 -6.35
C LYS A 158 2.30 7.87 -5.48
N ASP A 159 1.60 6.95 -4.84
CA ASP A 159 0.37 7.17 -4.07
C ASP A 159 0.60 7.06 -2.54
N THR A 160 1.74 6.50 -2.09
CA THR A 160 2.26 6.63 -0.71
C THR A 160 2.53 8.09 -0.34
N HIS A 161 2.19 8.48 0.89
CA HIS A 161 2.36 9.82 1.45
C HIS A 161 3.55 9.91 2.42
N VAL A 162 4.13 11.10 2.55
CA VAL A 162 5.26 11.37 3.45
C VAL A 162 4.94 11.04 4.91
N ARG A 163 3.67 11.15 5.33
CA ARG A 163 3.22 10.76 6.67
C ARG A 163 3.38 9.27 6.99
N GLU A 164 3.38 8.40 5.98
CA GLU A 164 3.49 6.94 6.14
C GLU A 164 4.95 6.52 6.38
N VAL A 165 5.91 7.26 5.79
CA VAL A 165 7.34 6.92 5.76
C VAL A 165 8.22 7.79 6.69
N MET A 166 7.63 8.81 7.33
CA MET A 166 8.38 9.73 8.20
C MET A 166 8.71 9.11 9.56
N THR A 167 9.86 9.47 10.12
CA THR A 167 10.13 9.27 11.55
C THR A 167 9.25 10.23 12.39
N PRO A 168 8.33 9.73 13.23
CA PRO A 168 7.45 10.59 14.02
C PRO A 168 8.22 11.41 15.07
N LEU A 169 7.81 12.66 15.33
CA LEU A 169 8.55 13.60 16.21
C LEU A 169 8.85 13.06 17.62
N ILE A 170 8.08 12.10 18.12
CA ILE A 170 8.34 11.45 19.42
C ILE A 170 9.59 10.55 19.42
N ASP A 171 9.90 9.96 18.27
CA ASP A 171 11.04 9.04 18.07
C ASP A 171 12.26 9.79 17.47
N VAL A 172 12.12 11.07 17.13
CA VAL A 172 13.21 11.93 16.61
C VAL A 172 14.22 12.32 17.69
N VAL A 173 15.49 11.98 17.45
CA VAL A 173 16.63 12.53 18.20
C VAL A 173 17.00 13.90 17.63
N ALA A 174 16.83 14.96 18.43
CA ALA A 174 17.13 16.34 18.07
C ALA A 174 17.93 17.04 19.18
N ILE A 175 18.59 18.16 18.85
CA ILE A 175 19.41 18.94 19.79
C ILE A 175 18.92 20.39 19.93
N ASP A 176 19.00 20.93 21.15
CA ASP A 176 18.70 22.35 21.40
C ASP A 176 19.77 23.23 20.75
N GLY A 177 19.35 24.28 20.04
CA GLY A 177 20.24 25.21 19.36
C GLY A 177 21.20 25.96 20.27
N SER A 178 20.95 26.00 21.59
CA SER A 178 21.86 26.58 22.59
C SER A 178 22.86 25.58 23.20
N ALA A 179 22.75 24.29 22.90
CA ALA A 179 23.70 23.27 23.34
C ALA A 179 25.09 23.46 22.70
N THR A 180 26.15 23.03 23.39
CA THR A 180 27.53 23.18 22.89
C THR A 180 27.87 22.14 21.81
N LEU A 181 28.94 22.37 21.06
CA LEU A 181 29.46 21.35 20.14
C LEU A 181 30.00 20.10 20.87
N VAL A 182 30.31 20.21 22.17
CA VAL A 182 30.66 19.05 23.02
C VAL A 182 29.42 18.18 23.29
N ASP A 183 28.27 18.80 23.57
CA ASP A 183 27.00 18.09 23.75
C ASP A 183 26.57 17.40 22.45
N PHE A 184 26.74 18.10 21.31
CA PHE A 184 26.49 17.54 19.99
C PHE A 184 27.40 16.34 19.67
N HIS A 185 28.69 16.43 19.99
CA HIS A 185 29.62 15.30 19.86
C HIS A 185 29.19 14.10 20.71
N ASN A 186 28.76 14.31 21.96
CA ASN A 186 28.29 13.24 22.84
C ASN A 186 27.02 12.56 22.31
N LEU A 187 26.10 13.35 21.72
CA LEU A 187 24.92 12.85 21.03
C LEU A 187 25.30 11.99 19.82
N TRP A 188 26.23 12.46 19.00
CA TRP A 188 26.74 11.72 17.85
C TRP A 188 27.49 10.42 18.24
N VAL A 189 28.29 10.43 19.31
CA VAL A 189 28.93 9.20 19.83
C VAL A 189 27.90 8.16 20.31
N THR A 190 26.71 8.61 20.73
CA THR A 190 25.65 7.72 21.25
C THR A 190 24.75 7.16 20.14
N HIS A 191 24.40 7.98 19.14
CA HIS A 191 23.40 7.64 18.12
C HIS A 191 23.95 7.54 16.70
N GLN A 192 25.18 7.98 16.45
CA GLN A 192 25.92 7.94 15.18
C GLN A 192 25.25 8.60 13.95
N TYR A 193 24.08 9.23 14.10
CA TYR A 193 23.37 9.91 13.00
C TYR A 193 24.19 10.98 12.29
N SER A 194 24.24 10.91 10.95
CA SER A 194 24.95 11.88 10.11
C SER A 194 24.34 13.29 10.14
N ARG A 195 23.04 13.40 10.44
CA ARG A 195 22.26 14.65 10.41
C ARG A 195 21.29 14.66 11.60
N VAL A 196 21.21 15.77 12.31
CA VAL A 196 20.39 15.93 13.52
C VAL A 196 19.59 17.22 13.42
N PRO A 197 18.26 17.20 13.62
CA PRO A 197 17.46 18.41 13.70
C PRO A 197 17.87 19.29 14.89
N VAL A 198 17.94 20.60 14.66
CA VAL A 198 18.24 21.61 15.68
C VAL A 198 16.99 22.42 15.96
N PHE A 199 16.58 22.46 17.23
CA PHE A 199 15.36 23.13 17.68
C PHE A 199 15.65 24.34 18.58
N GLU A 200 14.71 25.29 18.65
CA GLU A 200 14.79 26.43 19.58
C GLU A 200 13.57 26.43 20.51
N GLN A 201 13.79 26.46 21.83
CA GLN A 201 12.78 26.48 22.92
C GLN A 201 11.91 25.22 23.07
N ARG A 202 11.44 24.62 21.97
CA ARG A 202 10.63 23.39 21.95
C ARG A 202 11.04 22.49 20.80
N ILE A 203 10.94 21.18 20.99
CA ILE A 203 11.32 20.17 19.98
C ILE A 203 10.52 20.26 18.67
N ASP A 204 9.30 20.82 18.69
CA ASP A 204 8.48 21.02 17.49
C ASP A 204 8.89 22.26 16.67
N ASN A 205 9.78 23.11 17.19
CA ASN A 205 10.29 24.31 16.53
C ASN A 205 11.70 24.06 15.95
N ILE A 206 11.77 23.21 14.92
CA ILE A 206 13.02 22.93 14.19
C ILE A 206 13.42 24.15 13.35
N VAL A 207 14.63 24.66 13.54
CA VAL A 207 15.15 25.86 12.84
C VAL A 207 16.18 25.54 11.75
N GLY A 208 16.85 24.39 11.86
CA GLY A 208 17.92 23.97 10.96
C GLY A 208 18.35 22.53 11.22
N ILE A 209 19.32 22.05 10.46
CA ILE A 209 19.89 20.70 10.59
C ILE A 209 21.40 20.82 10.86
N ALA A 210 21.90 20.16 11.90
CA ALA A 210 23.33 20.03 12.19
C ALA A 210 23.88 18.78 11.52
N TYR A 211 25.02 18.89 10.83
CA TYR A 211 25.68 17.77 10.16
C TYR A 211 26.86 17.28 11.02
N ALA A 212 26.98 15.97 11.21
CA ALA A 212 28.05 15.39 12.02
C ALA A 212 29.45 15.68 11.45
N MET A 213 29.57 15.72 10.11
CA MET A 213 30.83 15.99 9.42
C MET A 213 31.35 17.41 9.64
N ASP A 214 30.45 18.39 9.79
CA ASP A 214 30.81 19.82 9.95
C ASP A 214 31.51 20.08 11.29
N LEU A 215 31.33 19.20 12.28
CA LEU A 215 32.05 19.23 13.55
C LEU A 215 33.58 19.21 13.34
N LEU A 216 34.07 18.55 12.26
CA LEU A 216 35.50 18.46 11.95
C LEU A 216 36.16 19.84 11.71
N ASP A 217 35.43 20.83 11.22
CA ASP A 217 35.94 22.19 11.01
C ASP A 217 36.24 22.92 12.34
N PHE A 218 35.65 22.45 13.45
CA PHE A 218 35.83 23.02 14.78
C PHE A 218 36.88 22.26 15.62
N VAL A 219 37.19 21.00 15.28
CA VAL A 219 38.16 20.14 16.01
C VAL A 219 39.55 20.78 16.16
N GLN A 220 40.02 21.58 15.19
CA GLN A 220 41.34 22.22 15.27
C GLN A 220 41.42 23.36 16.31
N LYS A 221 40.30 23.74 16.94
CA LYS A 221 40.21 24.88 17.86
C LYS A 221 39.49 24.44 19.15
N GLY A 222 40.19 23.73 20.03
CA GLY A 222 39.58 23.14 21.25
C GLY A 222 38.75 24.12 22.10
N GLU A 223 39.19 25.36 22.27
CA GLU A 223 38.45 26.41 23.01
C GLU A 223 37.15 26.88 22.32
N VAL A 224 36.99 26.61 21.03
CA VAL A 224 35.83 27.01 20.22
C VAL A 224 34.68 26.00 20.34
N LEU A 225 34.96 24.76 20.73
CA LEU A 225 33.94 23.71 20.93
C LEU A 225 33.03 23.99 22.15
N GLU A 226 33.57 24.61 23.20
CA GLU A 226 32.82 25.01 24.41
C GLU A 226 32.06 26.33 24.25
N SER A 227 32.41 27.15 23.25
CA SER A 227 31.85 28.50 23.04
C SER A 227 30.97 28.64 21.80
N THR A 228 31.01 27.69 20.88
CA THR A 228 30.11 27.61 19.70
C THR A 228 28.93 26.71 20.02
N THR A 229 27.74 27.12 19.58
CA THR A 229 26.52 26.34 19.79
C THR A 229 26.17 25.46 18.59
N ALA A 230 25.39 24.41 18.80
CA ALA A 230 24.82 23.61 17.72
C ALA A 230 23.98 24.46 16.75
N GLY A 231 23.32 25.51 17.26
CA GLY A 231 22.55 26.47 16.47
C GLY A 231 23.38 27.38 15.56
N ASP A 232 24.66 27.59 15.85
CA ASP A 232 25.60 28.35 15.00
C ASP A 232 26.16 27.50 13.86
N MET A 233 26.32 26.19 14.10
CA MET A 233 26.77 25.21 13.09
C MET A 233 25.63 24.73 12.19
N ALA A 234 24.38 24.81 12.65
CA ALA A 234 23.21 24.32 11.92
C ALA A 234 23.01 25.02 10.55
N HIS A 235 22.71 24.23 9.53
CA HIS A 235 22.28 24.74 8.23
C HIS A 235 20.85 25.25 8.37
N LYS A 236 20.65 26.57 8.21
CA LYS A 236 19.36 27.26 8.33
C LYS A 236 18.96 27.93 6.99
N PRO A 237 17.67 27.94 6.62
CA PRO A 237 16.56 27.24 7.28
C PRO A 237 16.57 25.74 6.98
N ALA A 238 15.94 24.94 7.84
CA ALA A 238 15.58 23.56 7.49
C ALA A 238 14.68 23.53 6.23
N TYR A 239 14.69 22.41 5.50
CA TYR A 239 13.76 22.20 4.40
C TYR A 239 12.46 21.59 4.95
N PHE A 240 11.31 22.17 4.62
CA PHE A 240 10.00 21.76 5.12
C PHE A 240 9.12 21.20 4.01
N VAL A 241 8.37 20.14 4.32
CA VAL A 241 7.39 19.49 3.44
C VAL A 241 6.09 19.19 4.20
N PRO A 242 4.92 19.20 3.54
CA PRO A 242 3.69 18.77 4.17
C PRO A 242 3.62 17.24 4.25
N ASP A 243 3.00 16.73 5.31
CA ASP A 243 2.74 15.30 5.55
C ASP A 243 1.91 14.61 4.44
N SER A 244 1.00 15.34 3.81
CA SER A 244 0.19 14.93 2.66
C SER A 244 0.90 15.01 1.29
N MET A 245 2.19 15.30 1.25
CA MET A 245 2.99 15.19 0.02
C MET A 245 3.17 13.71 -0.35
N SER A 246 3.19 13.35 -1.63
CA SER A 246 3.53 11.96 -2.01
C SER A 246 5.05 11.72 -2.01
N VAL A 247 5.45 10.51 -1.65
CA VAL A 247 6.86 10.09 -1.51
C VAL A 247 7.64 10.27 -2.82
N TRP A 248 7.04 9.92 -3.96
CA TRP A 248 7.59 10.21 -5.29
C TRP A 248 7.94 11.70 -5.53
N ASN A 249 7.11 12.62 -5.03
CA ASN A 249 7.39 14.05 -5.15
C ASN A 249 8.48 14.51 -4.16
N LEU A 250 8.55 13.91 -2.96
CA LEU A 250 9.63 14.16 -2.00
C LEU A 250 10.99 13.74 -2.57
N LEU A 251 11.09 12.54 -3.15
CA LEU A 251 12.29 12.05 -3.86
C LEU A 251 12.77 13.04 -4.92
N ARG A 252 11.82 13.60 -5.68
CA ARG A 252 12.11 14.61 -6.70
C ARG A 252 12.64 15.91 -6.10
N GLU A 253 12.07 16.40 -5.01
CA GLU A 253 12.55 17.62 -4.34
C GLU A 253 13.93 17.41 -3.71
N PHE A 254 14.19 16.28 -3.05
CA PHE A 254 15.53 15.92 -2.56
C PHE A 254 16.58 15.93 -3.68
N ARG A 255 16.28 15.32 -4.83
CA ARG A 255 17.18 15.33 -6.00
C ARG A 255 17.41 16.71 -6.60
N ILE A 256 16.40 17.60 -6.61
CA ILE A 256 16.52 18.97 -7.13
C ILE A 256 17.32 19.85 -6.17
N ARG A 257 17.03 19.76 -4.87
CA ARG A 257 17.61 20.62 -3.82
C ARG A 257 18.97 20.14 -3.32
N LYS A 258 19.29 18.86 -3.54
CA LYS A 258 20.48 18.17 -2.99
C LYS A 258 20.52 18.20 -1.46
N VAL A 259 19.36 17.95 -0.86
CA VAL A 259 19.20 17.76 0.59
C VAL A 259 18.69 16.34 0.84
N HIS A 260 19.02 15.78 2.00
CA HIS A 260 18.78 14.38 2.38
C HIS A 260 17.90 14.25 3.63
N MET A 261 17.34 15.36 4.11
CA MET A 261 16.46 15.40 5.28
C MET A 261 15.51 16.58 5.11
N ALA A 262 14.24 16.36 5.42
CA ALA A 262 13.20 17.36 5.49
C ALA A 262 12.44 17.25 6.82
N VAL A 263 11.93 18.37 7.30
CA VAL A 263 11.04 18.46 8.45
C VAL A 263 9.61 18.40 7.95
N VAL A 264 8.82 17.48 8.50
CA VAL A 264 7.43 17.24 8.07
C VAL A 264 6.47 18.09 8.90
N LEU A 265 5.62 18.85 8.22
CA LEU A 265 4.62 19.74 8.82
C LEU A 265 3.20 19.21 8.57
N ASN A 266 2.32 19.39 9.55
CA ASN A 266 0.88 19.25 9.37
C ASN A 266 0.25 20.52 8.76
N GLU A 267 -1.06 20.47 8.52
CA GLU A 267 -1.83 21.56 7.88
C GLU A 267 -1.94 22.83 8.74
N TYR A 268 -1.63 22.72 10.04
CA TYR A 268 -1.55 23.84 10.97
C TYR A 268 -0.13 24.44 11.08
N GLY A 269 0.84 23.89 10.35
CA GLY A 269 2.24 24.34 10.34
C GLY A 269 3.07 23.88 11.55
N GLY A 270 2.58 22.90 12.32
CA GLY A 270 3.34 22.27 13.39
C GLY A 270 4.18 21.10 12.88
N THR A 271 5.39 20.92 13.39
CA THR A 271 6.23 19.75 13.08
C THR A 271 5.60 18.48 13.61
N VAL A 272 5.47 17.46 12.75
CA VAL A 272 4.96 16.12 13.10
C VAL A 272 6.03 15.03 13.02
N GLY A 273 7.13 15.27 12.31
CA GLY A 273 8.24 14.33 12.16
C GLY A 273 9.36 14.86 11.28
N ILE A 274 10.28 13.98 10.92
CA ILE A 274 11.29 14.21 9.88
C ILE A 274 11.24 13.06 8.88
N VAL A 275 11.73 13.31 7.67
CA VAL A 275 11.87 12.29 6.63
C VAL A 275 13.22 12.48 5.93
N THR A 276 13.89 11.40 5.62
CA THR A 276 15.23 11.36 5.02
C THR A 276 15.17 10.89 3.57
N LEU A 277 16.28 11.00 2.82
CA LEU A 277 16.34 10.40 1.47
C LEU A 277 16.42 8.87 1.59
N GLU A 278 17.03 8.40 2.67
CA GLU A 278 17.25 7.01 3.01
C GLU A 278 15.89 6.30 3.18
N ASP A 279 14.96 6.83 4.01
CA ASP A 279 13.58 6.34 4.16
C ASP A 279 12.85 6.22 2.79
N VAL A 280 13.04 7.23 1.92
CA VAL A 280 12.38 7.30 0.60
C VAL A 280 12.93 6.30 -0.42
N VAL A 281 14.12 5.73 -0.17
CA VAL A 281 14.72 4.68 -1.00
C VAL A 281 14.43 3.29 -0.42
N GLU A 282 14.27 3.17 0.89
CA GLU A 282 13.78 1.98 1.58
C GLU A 282 12.40 1.55 1.04
N GLU A 283 11.48 2.50 0.83
CA GLU A 283 10.20 2.29 0.13
C GLU A 283 10.28 1.72 -1.29
N ILE A 284 11.45 1.73 -1.93
CA ILE A 284 11.68 1.15 -3.27
C ILE A 284 12.38 -0.19 -3.18
N VAL A 285 13.41 -0.27 -2.35
CA VAL A 285 14.39 -1.37 -2.31
C VAL A 285 14.03 -2.41 -1.25
N GLY A 286 13.09 -2.08 -0.37
CA GLY A 286 12.95 -2.74 0.92
C GLY A 286 14.05 -2.29 1.89
N GLU A 287 14.07 -2.96 3.04
CA GLU A 287 15.00 -2.77 4.16
C GLU A 287 16.47 -2.54 3.76
N ILE A 288 17.01 -1.34 4.02
CA ILE A 288 18.42 -1.02 3.75
C ILE A 288 19.22 -0.97 5.04
N PHE A 289 20.06 -1.99 5.22
CA PHE A 289 21.03 -2.04 6.32
C PHE A 289 22.28 -1.21 6.00
N ASP A 290 22.59 -0.24 6.86
CA ASP A 290 23.86 0.48 6.83
C ASP A 290 24.98 -0.40 7.43
N GLU A 291 26.23 -0.19 7.02
CA GLU A 291 27.41 -0.89 7.56
C GLU A 291 27.59 -0.64 9.07
N ASN A 292 26.98 0.43 9.59
CA ASN A 292 27.02 0.82 10.99
C ASN A 292 25.72 0.49 11.77
N ASP A 293 24.70 -0.10 11.14
CA ASP A 293 23.50 -0.53 11.88
C ASP A 293 23.86 -1.61 12.91
N SER A 294 23.47 -1.40 14.16
CA SER A 294 23.63 -2.44 15.18
C SER A 294 22.70 -3.63 14.87
N LYS A 295 23.04 -4.83 15.38
CA LYS A 295 22.14 -5.99 15.27
C LYS A 295 20.75 -5.73 15.86
N GLU A 296 20.65 -4.84 16.83
CA GLU A 296 19.38 -4.45 17.46
C GLU A 296 18.60 -3.41 16.63
N GLU A 297 19.26 -2.67 15.72
CA GLU A 297 18.61 -1.79 14.74
C GLU A 297 18.17 -2.56 13.50
N ILE A 298 19.02 -3.46 12.98
CA ILE A 298 18.64 -4.43 11.94
C ILE A 298 17.38 -5.20 12.36
N GLN A 299 17.31 -5.64 13.63
CA GLN A 299 16.15 -6.35 14.20
C GLN A 299 14.90 -5.45 14.40
N LYS A 300 15.04 -4.12 14.40
CA LYS A 300 13.93 -3.17 14.54
C LYS A 300 13.36 -2.74 13.20
N LYS A 301 14.24 -2.44 12.23
CA LYS A 301 13.82 -1.99 10.89
C LYS A 301 12.98 -3.08 10.22
N THR A 302 13.49 -4.32 10.17
CA THR A 302 12.81 -5.48 9.53
C THR A 302 11.44 -5.85 10.11
N GLY A 303 11.04 -5.24 11.23
CA GLY A 303 10.07 -5.84 12.14
C GLY A 303 10.60 -7.14 12.72
N TYR A 304 9.93 -7.64 13.76
CA TYR A 304 10.34 -8.92 14.35
C TYR A 304 9.16 -9.72 14.88
N ILE A 305 8.73 -10.70 14.07
CA ILE A 305 7.73 -11.70 14.42
C ILE A 305 8.47 -12.97 14.87
N VAL A 306 8.35 -13.32 16.14
CA VAL A 306 9.02 -14.48 16.75
C VAL A 306 8.01 -15.51 17.21
N MET A 307 7.90 -16.61 16.47
CA MET A 307 7.21 -17.80 16.96
C MET A 307 7.94 -18.35 18.21
N ARG A 308 7.30 -18.26 19.37
CA ARG A 308 7.78 -18.80 20.66
C ARG A 308 7.36 -20.25 20.87
N ALA A 309 6.18 -20.59 20.35
CA ALA A 309 5.56 -21.91 20.35
C ALA A 309 4.51 -21.95 19.23
N ASP A 310 3.98 -23.12 18.91
CA ASP A 310 2.93 -23.27 17.88
C ASP A 310 1.75 -22.33 18.17
N GLY A 311 1.53 -21.36 17.28
CA GLY A 311 0.47 -20.36 17.42
C GLY A 311 0.75 -19.21 18.40
N VAL A 312 1.95 -19.09 18.96
CA VAL A 312 2.32 -17.99 19.87
C VAL A 312 3.46 -17.17 19.27
N TYR A 313 3.20 -15.90 18.95
CA TYR A 313 4.12 -15.00 18.28
C TYR A 313 4.36 -13.76 19.15
N ASP A 314 5.61 -13.45 19.49
CA ASP A 314 5.97 -12.12 20.00
C ASP A 314 6.27 -11.22 18.80
N VAL A 315 5.70 -10.01 18.74
CA VAL A 315 5.75 -9.09 17.60
C VAL A 315 6.16 -7.69 18.03
N ASP A 316 7.09 -7.06 17.32
CA ASP A 316 7.38 -5.63 17.48
C ASP A 316 6.18 -4.79 17.00
N ALA A 317 5.72 -3.84 17.80
CA ALA A 317 4.52 -3.09 17.47
C ALA A 317 4.73 -2.04 16.36
N ASN A 318 5.97 -1.81 15.90
CA ASN A 318 6.26 -1.01 14.71
C ASN A 318 6.12 -1.79 13.41
N THR A 319 6.06 -3.13 13.43
CA THR A 319 5.90 -3.96 12.23
C THR A 319 4.73 -3.47 11.37
N ALA A 320 4.94 -3.39 10.06
CA ALA A 320 3.93 -3.04 9.08
C ALA A 320 2.75 -4.03 9.16
N ILE A 321 1.54 -3.53 8.93
CA ILE A 321 0.35 -4.36 9.08
C ILE A 321 0.27 -5.45 7.99
N ASP A 322 0.78 -5.17 6.79
CA ASP A 322 0.80 -6.10 5.66
C ASP A 322 1.79 -7.25 5.90
N GLN A 323 2.99 -6.97 6.42
CA GLN A 323 3.93 -8.01 6.86
C GLN A 323 3.33 -8.92 7.96
N LEU A 324 2.58 -8.35 8.92
CA LEU A 324 1.84 -9.16 9.89
C LEU A 324 0.77 -10.03 9.21
N SER A 325 0.13 -9.50 8.15
CA SER A 325 -0.89 -10.20 7.37
C SER A 325 -0.31 -11.44 6.68
N GLU A 326 0.84 -11.29 6.04
CA GLU A 326 1.57 -12.34 5.32
C GLU A 326 2.15 -13.40 6.28
N ASP A 327 2.96 -12.99 7.27
CA ASP A 327 3.63 -13.89 8.22
C ASP A 327 2.67 -14.78 9.01
N LEU A 328 1.47 -14.28 9.33
CA LEU A 328 0.44 -15.02 10.06
C LEU A 328 -0.62 -15.64 9.14
N ASN A 329 -0.57 -15.38 7.82
CA ASN A 329 -1.54 -15.84 6.82
C ASN A 329 -2.99 -15.47 7.22
N ILE A 330 -3.21 -14.17 7.42
CA ILE A 330 -4.46 -13.55 7.89
C ILE A 330 -4.87 -12.41 6.98
N LYS A 331 -6.16 -12.04 7.00
CA LYS A 331 -6.70 -10.85 6.33
C LYS A 331 -7.08 -9.77 7.31
N MET A 332 -6.61 -8.55 7.03
CA MET A 332 -6.99 -7.36 7.79
C MET A 332 -8.40 -6.85 7.41
N PRO A 333 -9.14 -6.23 8.35
CA PRO A 333 -10.48 -5.69 8.09
C PRO A 333 -10.49 -4.58 7.02
N GLU A 334 -11.29 -4.74 5.95
CA GLU A 334 -11.38 -3.74 4.86
C GLU A 334 -11.59 -2.30 5.36
N GLY A 335 -10.71 -1.39 4.94
CA GLY A 335 -10.83 0.05 5.21
C GLY A 335 -10.32 0.51 6.58
N HIS A 336 -9.32 -0.19 7.14
CA HIS A 336 -8.54 0.29 8.29
C HIS A 336 -7.85 1.64 8.01
N GLN A 337 -7.44 2.31 9.08
CA GLN A 337 -6.69 3.59 9.05
C GLN A 337 -5.36 3.49 9.82
N TYR A 338 -4.90 2.27 10.08
CA TYR A 338 -3.61 1.96 10.69
C TYR A 338 -2.69 1.31 9.67
N GLU A 339 -1.41 1.67 9.74
CA GLU A 339 -0.33 1.10 8.91
C GLU A 339 0.54 0.10 9.70
N THR A 340 0.46 0.10 11.04
CA THR A 340 1.33 -0.70 11.93
C THR A 340 0.53 -1.53 12.94
N VAL A 341 1.16 -2.58 13.47
CA VAL A 341 0.62 -3.41 14.55
C VAL A 341 0.21 -2.58 15.77
N SER A 342 0.98 -1.55 16.15
CA SER A 342 0.59 -0.63 17.24
C SER A 342 -0.71 0.12 16.95
N GLY A 343 -0.95 0.51 15.70
CA GLY A 343 -2.18 1.17 15.27
C GLY A 343 -3.38 0.24 15.36
N PHE A 344 -3.26 -0.96 14.77
CA PHE A 344 -4.27 -2.02 14.86
C PHE A 344 -4.65 -2.35 16.30
N VAL A 345 -3.65 -2.53 17.18
CA VAL A 345 -3.86 -2.82 18.60
C VAL A 345 -4.57 -1.68 19.31
N CYS A 346 -4.18 -0.42 19.06
CA CYS A 346 -4.87 0.73 19.65
C CYS A 346 -6.32 0.87 19.16
N GLU A 347 -6.63 0.51 17.90
CA GLU A 347 -8.02 0.46 17.42
C GLU A 347 -8.81 -0.68 18.07
N ALA A 348 -8.22 -1.88 18.19
CA ALA A 348 -8.86 -3.04 18.82
C ALA A 348 -9.20 -2.82 20.30
N PHE A 349 -8.34 -2.10 21.05
CA PHE A 349 -8.63 -1.67 22.43
C PHE A 349 -9.52 -0.42 22.50
N GLY A 350 -9.47 0.46 21.49
CA GLY A 350 -10.13 1.78 21.49
C GLY A 350 -9.40 2.86 22.31
N TYR A 351 -8.20 2.56 22.81
CA TYR A 351 -7.29 3.43 23.55
C TYR A 351 -5.87 2.84 23.50
N ILE A 352 -4.87 3.55 24.01
CA ILE A 352 -3.49 3.05 24.14
C ILE A 352 -3.40 2.14 25.37
N PRO A 353 -3.28 0.80 25.23
CA PRO A 353 -3.28 -0.13 26.35
C PRO A 353 -1.93 -0.16 27.07
N ARG A 354 -1.92 -0.61 28.33
CA ARG A 354 -0.71 -0.78 29.14
C ARG A 354 -0.19 -2.21 29.05
N THR A 355 1.09 -2.39 29.40
CA THR A 355 1.70 -3.72 29.58
C THR A 355 0.88 -4.63 30.48
N GLY A 356 0.63 -5.86 30.01
CA GLY A 356 -0.18 -6.89 30.68
C GLY A 356 -1.68 -6.80 30.43
N GLU A 357 -2.17 -5.82 29.67
CA GLU A 357 -3.54 -5.82 29.15
C GLU A 357 -3.65 -6.77 27.95
N SER A 358 -4.85 -7.34 27.72
CA SER A 358 -5.09 -8.27 26.61
C SER A 358 -6.47 -8.12 25.98
N VAL A 359 -6.57 -8.31 24.67
CA VAL A 359 -7.83 -8.28 23.89
C VAL A 359 -7.92 -9.51 22.99
N LYS A 360 -9.13 -10.04 22.77
CA LYS A 360 -9.36 -11.09 21.76
C LYS A 360 -9.87 -10.46 20.47
N VAL A 361 -9.18 -10.70 19.37
CA VAL A 361 -9.60 -10.34 18.01
C VAL A 361 -9.94 -11.59 17.21
N VAL A 362 -10.80 -11.42 16.20
CA VAL A 362 -11.14 -12.47 15.24
C VAL A 362 -10.76 -11.93 13.87
N LEU A 363 -9.86 -12.61 13.19
CA LEU A 363 -9.33 -12.26 11.87
C LEU A 363 -9.63 -13.40 10.89
N GLU A 364 -9.83 -13.09 9.62
CA GLU A 364 -10.05 -14.13 8.61
C GLU A 364 -8.70 -14.76 8.22
N LYS A 365 -8.66 -16.06 7.92
CA LYS A 365 -7.46 -16.68 7.33
C LYS A 365 -7.38 -16.30 5.85
N GLU A 366 -6.20 -16.01 5.35
CA GLU A 366 -5.99 -15.92 3.91
C GLU A 366 -6.12 -17.33 3.26
N ASP A 367 -6.84 -17.40 2.14
CA ASP A 367 -7.19 -18.64 1.44
C ASP A 367 -6.04 -18.93 0.45
N ASP A 368 -5.06 -19.75 0.85
CA ASP A 368 -3.99 -20.23 -0.05
C ASP A 368 -4.60 -20.88 -1.31
N GLU A 369 -4.24 -20.42 -2.50
CA GLU A 369 -4.86 -20.90 -3.76
C GLU A 369 -4.57 -22.38 -4.09
N GLU A 370 -3.59 -23.00 -3.41
CA GLU A 370 -3.15 -24.37 -3.70
C GLU A 370 -4.16 -25.47 -3.30
N GLU A 371 -5.02 -25.28 -2.29
CA GLU A 371 -6.01 -26.30 -1.88
C GLU A 371 -7.39 -26.12 -2.54
N SER A 372 -7.40 -26.18 -3.87
CA SER A 372 -8.61 -26.18 -4.71
C SER A 372 -9.32 -27.56 -4.79
N ASN A 373 -9.59 -28.19 -3.63
CA ASN A 373 -10.45 -29.39 -3.55
C ASN A 373 -11.76 -29.09 -2.77
N PRO A 374 -12.92 -28.93 -3.44
CA PRO A 374 -14.08 -28.23 -2.86
C PRO A 374 -14.97 -29.07 -1.92
N GLU A 375 -14.65 -30.33 -1.62
CA GLU A 375 -15.60 -31.26 -0.96
C GLU A 375 -15.55 -31.31 0.58
N ASN A 376 -14.69 -30.54 1.29
CA ASN A 376 -14.71 -30.59 2.77
C ASN A 376 -14.17 -29.36 3.54
N LYS A 377 -14.35 -28.11 3.08
CA LYS A 377 -14.01 -26.92 3.91
C LYS A 377 -15.00 -26.73 5.07
N ASN A 378 -14.54 -27.04 6.27
CA ASN A 378 -15.28 -26.87 7.52
C ASN A 378 -15.39 -25.37 7.84
N GLN A 379 -16.60 -24.82 8.00
CA GLN A 379 -16.79 -23.35 8.17
C GLN A 379 -16.04 -22.76 9.39
N LYS A 380 -15.62 -23.59 10.34
CA LYS A 380 -14.92 -23.18 11.58
C LYS A 380 -13.46 -22.77 11.36
N GLU A 381 -12.84 -23.08 10.22
CA GLU A 381 -11.40 -22.84 9.98
C GLU A 381 -11.09 -21.52 9.26
N ARG A 382 -12.12 -20.79 8.79
CA ARG A 382 -11.96 -19.50 8.10
C ARG A 382 -11.61 -18.32 8.99
N HIS A 383 -11.84 -18.43 10.30
CA HIS A 383 -11.61 -17.35 11.25
C HIS A 383 -10.62 -17.81 12.31
N LEU A 384 -9.52 -17.08 12.46
CA LEU A 384 -8.53 -17.27 13.51
C LEU A 384 -8.83 -16.31 14.66
N ILE A 385 -8.87 -16.86 15.88
CA ILE A 385 -9.02 -16.06 17.09
C ILE A 385 -7.64 -15.85 17.70
N PHE A 386 -7.21 -14.60 17.84
CA PHE A 386 -5.96 -14.24 18.51
C PHE A 386 -6.27 -13.53 19.83
N ASN A 387 -5.65 -14.01 20.90
CA ASN A 387 -5.49 -13.28 22.14
C ASN A 387 -4.23 -12.42 22.01
N ILE A 388 -4.39 -11.09 21.98
CA ILE A 388 -3.29 -10.14 21.88
C ILE A 388 -2.97 -9.62 23.28
N GLU A 389 -1.78 -9.91 23.80
CA GLU A 389 -1.25 -9.43 25.08
C GLU A 389 -0.21 -8.33 24.87
N ILE A 390 -0.27 -7.23 25.63
CA ILE A 390 0.74 -6.15 25.54
C ILE A 390 1.98 -6.51 26.34
N LEU A 391 3.08 -6.82 25.66
CA LEU A 391 4.37 -7.16 26.30
C LEU A 391 5.12 -5.91 26.78
N ALA A 392 5.11 -4.84 25.99
CA ALA A 392 5.79 -3.58 26.32
C ALA A 392 5.10 -2.38 25.66
N GLY A 393 5.11 -1.26 26.38
CA GLY A 393 4.60 0.02 25.90
C GLY A 393 4.84 1.13 26.91
N ASN A 394 4.63 2.37 26.49
CA ASN A 394 4.66 3.56 27.34
C ASN A 394 3.30 4.29 27.27
N ALA A 395 3.15 5.43 27.94
CA ALA A 395 1.89 6.17 27.99
C ALA A 395 1.42 6.79 26.64
N ARG A 396 2.17 6.59 25.55
CA ARG A 396 1.94 7.18 24.22
C ARG A 396 2.02 6.19 23.06
N LYS A 397 2.67 5.03 23.22
CA LYS A 397 2.96 4.06 22.15
C LYS A 397 3.07 2.65 22.73
N VAL A 398 2.49 1.66 22.04
CA VAL A 398 2.76 0.24 22.27
C VAL A 398 4.04 -0.11 21.53
N SER A 399 4.94 -0.89 22.14
CA SER A 399 6.23 -1.24 21.52
C SER A 399 6.41 -2.73 21.24
N ALA A 400 5.76 -3.62 21.99
CA ALA A 400 5.76 -5.04 21.70
C ALA A 400 4.47 -5.70 22.17
N VAL A 401 3.97 -6.66 21.39
CA VAL A 401 2.75 -7.41 21.67
C VAL A 401 2.96 -8.91 21.43
N ARG A 402 2.10 -9.75 22.00
CA ARG A 402 2.06 -11.19 21.76
C ARG A 402 0.74 -11.56 21.13
N PHE A 403 0.77 -12.22 19.98
CA PHE A 403 -0.37 -12.87 19.36
C PHE A 403 -0.38 -14.35 19.77
N GLU A 404 -1.38 -14.77 20.53
CA GLU A 404 -1.62 -16.17 20.91
C GLU A 404 -2.89 -16.68 20.22
N ARG A 405 -2.75 -17.65 19.32
CA ARG A 405 -3.86 -18.30 18.62
C ARG A 405 -4.68 -19.16 19.58
N VAL A 406 -5.93 -18.77 19.80
CA VAL A 406 -6.86 -19.50 20.66
C VAL A 406 -7.65 -20.51 19.83
N ASN A 407 -7.33 -21.80 19.98
CA ASN A 407 -8.15 -22.88 19.44
C ASN A 407 -9.43 -23.03 20.29
N ASP A 408 -10.58 -22.65 19.74
CA ASP A 408 -11.85 -22.64 20.46
C ASP A 408 -12.47 -24.04 20.61
N ASP A 409 -12.20 -24.64 21.77
CA ASP A 409 -12.83 -25.86 22.28
C ASP A 409 -13.76 -25.61 23.49
N ASN A 410 -13.99 -24.33 23.86
CA ASN A 410 -14.91 -23.94 24.95
C ASN A 410 -15.51 -22.55 24.68
N GLY A 411 -16.70 -22.56 24.08
CA GLY A 411 -17.35 -21.34 23.60
C GLY A 411 -17.85 -20.41 24.70
N GLU A 412 -17.35 -19.17 24.67
CA GLU A 412 -18.08 -17.95 25.04
C GLU A 412 -17.55 -16.80 24.17
N VAL A 413 -18.12 -16.66 22.96
CA VAL A 413 -17.72 -15.62 21.99
C VAL A 413 -18.64 -14.41 22.12
N ALA A 414 -18.10 -13.30 22.62
CA ALA A 414 -18.74 -12.00 22.53
C ALA A 414 -18.65 -11.49 21.08
N HIS A 415 -19.72 -11.62 20.30
CA HIS A 415 -19.80 -11.03 18.97
C HIS A 415 -19.82 -9.49 19.05
N LEU A 416 -18.67 -8.86 18.80
CA LEU A 416 -18.55 -7.42 18.60
C LEU A 416 -18.16 -7.12 17.14
N VAL A 417 -19.18 -7.08 16.28
CA VAL A 417 -19.05 -6.48 14.94
C VAL A 417 -18.93 -4.95 15.10
N PRO A 418 -17.95 -4.27 14.48
CA PRO A 418 -17.87 -2.82 14.50
C PRO A 418 -19.11 -2.19 13.87
N LYS A 419 -19.92 -1.50 14.69
CA LYS A 419 -21.22 -0.99 14.25
C LYS A 419 -21.08 0.36 13.54
N VAL A 420 -20.70 0.32 12.27
CA VAL A 420 -20.59 1.50 11.39
C VAL A 420 -21.90 2.31 11.41
N MET A 421 -21.87 3.48 12.06
CA MET A 421 -23.05 4.35 12.20
C MET A 421 -23.35 5.14 10.92
N LYS A 422 -24.05 4.52 9.96
CA LYS A 422 -24.67 5.25 8.84
C LYS A 422 -25.80 6.16 9.34
N LYS A 423 -25.48 7.44 9.54
CA LYS A 423 -26.43 8.50 9.93
C LYS A 423 -27.37 8.85 8.77
N LYS A 424 -28.56 8.24 8.74
CA LYS A 424 -29.55 8.46 7.66
C LYS A 424 -30.46 9.63 7.99
N TRP A 425 -30.38 10.69 7.20
CA TRP A 425 -31.30 11.83 7.27
C TRP A 425 -32.62 11.47 6.56
N SER A 426 -33.77 11.63 7.20
CA SER A 426 -35.07 11.69 6.52
C SER A 426 -36.02 12.61 7.27
N SER A 427 -36.76 13.39 6.48
CA SER A 427 -37.60 14.52 6.87
C SER A 427 -39.05 14.12 7.20
N ASN A 428 -39.75 15.05 7.89
CA ASN A 428 -41.22 15.17 8.00
C ASN A 428 -41.93 14.12 8.91
N ASP A 429 -43.01 14.45 9.64
CA ASP A 429 -43.79 15.70 9.70
C ASP A 429 -44.57 15.91 11.03
N GLU A 430 -45.21 17.08 11.15
CA GLU A 430 -46.38 17.44 12.01
C GLU A 430 -46.25 17.64 13.55
N SER A 431 -46.13 18.94 13.91
CA SER A 431 -46.94 19.71 14.88
C SER A 431 -47.73 19.03 16.03
N GLY A 432 -47.48 19.49 17.26
CA GLY A 432 -48.40 19.37 18.41
C GLY A 432 -47.94 20.23 19.60
N SER A 433 -48.76 21.18 20.04
CA SER A 433 -48.42 22.23 21.03
C SER A 433 -48.93 21.95 22.46
N VAL A 434 -48.52 22.83 23.40
CA VAL A 434 -49.20 23.24 24.67
C VAL A 434 -48.54 22.84 26.02
N GLU A 435 -47.93 23.87 26.63
CA GLU A 435 -48.02 24.37 28.03
C GLU A 435 -47.69 23.53 29.30
N ASN A 436 -46.86 24.18 30.13
CA ASN A 436 -46.99 24.51 31.55
C ASN A 436 -46.76 23.49 32.70
N ASP A 437 -45.81 23.92 33.54
CA ASP A 437 -45.93 24.12 34.99
C ASP A 437 -46.03 22.94 35.99
N ASN A 438 -45.00 22.92 36.85
CA ASN A 438 -45.06 23.20 38.31
C ASN A 438 -44.59 22.13 39.31
N LEU A 439 -43.79 22.65 40.25
CA LEU A 439 -43.55 22.27 41.66
C LEU A 439 -43.01 20.86 42.02
N LEU A 440 -41.84 20.88 42.67
CA LEU A 440 -41.59 20.55 44.09
C LEU A 440 -40.06 20.80 44.33
N SER A 441 -39.57 21.82 45.05
CA SER A 441 -39.51 22.01 46.52
C SER A 441 -39.15 20.73 47.31
N SER A 442 -38.21 20.69 48.27
CA SER A 442 -37.34 21.74 48.86
C SER A 442 -36.38 21.11 49.88
N GLU A 443 -35.16 21.64 50.03
CA GLU A 443 -34.30 21.70 51.25
C GLU A 443 -32.92 22.23 50.79
N GLY A 444 -32.24 23.20 51.40
CA GLY A 444 -32.48 23.94 52.65
C GLY A 444 -31.20 24.01 53.50
N VAL A 445 -30.86 25.19 54.04
CA VAL A 445 -29.75 25.51 54.98
C VAL A 445 -28.33 25.58 54.34
N ASP A 446 -27.56 26.68 54.42
CA ASP A 446 -27.90 28.07 54.83
C ASP A 446 -26.92 29.17 54.32
N GLU A 447 -27.22 30.41 54.74
CA GLU A 447 -26.66 31.75 54.48
C GLU A 447 -25.22 32.10 54.91
N SER A 448 -24.59 33.02 54.16
CA SER A 448 -24.21 34.40 54.60
C SER A 448 -23.50 35.14 53.44
N LEU A 449 -24.11 36.10 52.73
CA LEU A 449 -24.22 37.55 53.04
C LEU A 449 -22.84 38.19 53.35
N SER A 450 -22.36 39.27 52.69
CA SER A 450 -22.99 40.43 52.04
C SER A 450 -22.19 40.89 50.78
N ARG A 451 -22.75 41.49 49.70
CA ARG A 451 -23.19 42.91 49.54
C ARG A 451 -22.14 43.94 50.03
N GLU A 452 -21.82 45.06 49.35
CA GLU A 452 -22.27 45.69 48.08
C GLU A 452 -21.29 46.87 47.73
N HIS A 453 -21.59 47.68 46.71
CA HIS A 453 -20.84 48.86 46.19
C HIS A 453 -19.57 48.53 45.37
N GLN A 454 -19.44 48.85 44.07
CA GLN A 454 -19.97 49.90 43.18
C GLN A 454 -19.21 51.24 43.20
N ASN A 455 -18.55 51.47 42.06
CA ASN A 455 -18.21 52.74 41.40
C ASN A 455 -17.00 53.60 41.79
N ASP A 456 -16.45 54.15 40.70
CA ASP A 456 -15.68 55.37 40.50
C ASP A 456 -14.30 55.48 41.19
N ASP A 457 -13.24 55.48 40.35
CA ASP A 457 -12.57 56.78 40.14
C ASP A 457 -11.99 56.95 38.73
N HIS A 458 -11.79 58.22 38.37
CA HIS A 458 -11.57 58.72 37.01
C HIS A 458 -10.08 58.99 36.71
N SER A 459 -9.72 59.04 35.42
CA SER A 459 -8.56 59.79 34.87
C SER A 459 -7.15 59.19 35.14
N SER A 460 -6.09 59.50 34.39
CA SER A 460 -5.95 59.95 32.98
C SER A 460 -4.45 59.96 32.62
N ASP A 461 -4.16 60.00 31.32
CA ASP A 461 -2.97 60.62 30.71
C ASP A 461 -1.58 59.95 30.83
N ARG A 462 -1.06 59.62 29.63
CA ARG A 462 0.35 59.60 29.20
C ARG A 462 1.18 58.37 29.64
N ASN A 463 2.02 57.78 28.78
CA ASN A 463 2.53 58.24 27.48
C ASN A 463 2.80 57.05 26.53
#